data_AF-A0A937W7V6-F1
#
_entry.id   AF-A0A937W7V6-F1
#
_cell.length_a   1.000
_cell.length_b   1.000
_cell.length_c   1.000
_cell.angle_alpha   90.00
_cell.angle_beta   90.00
_cell.angle_gamma   90.00
#
_symmetry.space_group_name_H-M   'P 1'
#
loop_
_entity.id
_entity.type
_entity.pdbx_description
1 polymer ?
#
loop_
_entity_poly.entity_id
_entity_poly.type
_entity_poly.pdbx_seq_one_letter_code
_entity_poly.pdbx_strand_id
1 'polypeptide(L)'
;MLPNEEEDNIKSGPKLISIIMGSDSDLEVMKETAKVLEEFAIPFEMTISSAHRSPVRTIEYASSASKRGIEIIIAGAGRAAHLAGVIAAHTTLPVIGVPIDGGPLNGIDALYSTVQMPPGVPVATMAIGSGGARNAGVFAVQILALKYPSLKAELETYKSKLAEEVERKAARLEELGYKKYSSKDKEQPIERLADAILSEARAKAQ
;
A
#
# COMPACT_ATOMS: atom_id res chain seq x y z
N MET A 1 -30.86 13.75 -5.05
CA MET A 1 -30.23 14.37 -3.88
C MET A 1 -28.80 14.65 -4.30
N LEU A 2 -28.41 15.93 -4.42
CA LEU A 2 -27.03 16.27 -4.75
C LEU A 2 -26.16 15.88 -3.54
N PRO A 3 -24.95 15.33 -3.71
CA PRO A 3 -24.04 15.10 -2.59
C PRO A 3 -23.75 16.44 -1.91
N ASN A 4 -23.90 16.51 -0.59
CA ASN A 4 -23.56 17.70 0.17
C ASN A 4 -22.04 17.89 0.09
N GLU A 5 -21.58 19.07 -0.32
CA GLU A 5 -20.14 19.41 -0.42
C GLU A 5 -19.39 19.29 0.93
N GLU A 6 -20.11 19.22 2.06
CA GLU A 6 -19.54 18.95 3.39
C GLU A 6 -19.14 17.47 3.62
N GLU A 7 -19.69 16.51 2.87
CA GLU A 7 -19.41 15.06 3.05
C GLU A 7 -18.08 14.59 2.42
N ASP A 8 -17.43 15.42 1.60
CA ASP A 8 -16.26 15.01 0.79
C ASP A 8 -14.90 15.46 1.37
N ASN A 9 -14.88 16.07 2.56
CA ASN A 9 -13.63 16.53 3.18
C ASN A 9 -12.93 15.43 3.99
N ILE A 10 -12.63 14.31 3.31
CA ILE A 10 -11.95 13.15 3.88
C ILE A 10 -10.54 13.47 4.41
N LYS A 11 -9.91 14.55 3.91
CA LYS A 11 -8.49 14.87 4.09
C LYS A 11 -8.16 15.58 5.41
N SER A 12 -9.14 16.24 6.03
CA SER A 12 -8.97 16.94 7.31
C SER A 12 -9.78 16.34 8.46
N GLY A 13 -10.44 15.21 8.20
CA GLY A 13 -11.31 14.52 9.12
C GLY A 13 -10.61 13.59 10.12
N PRO A 14 -11.39 12.80 10.88
CA PRO A 14 -10.86 11.79 11.79
C PRO A 14 -10.03 10.74 11.04
N LYS A 15 -9.19 10.00 11.78
CA LYS A 15 -8.43 8.89 11.20
C LYS A 15 -9.39 7.82 10.70
N LEU A 16 -9.30 7.47 9.42
CA LEU A 16 -10.20 6.48 8.78
C LEU A 16 -9.54 5.11 8.64
N ILE A 17 -8.21 5.08 8.59
CA ILE A 17 -7.44 3.85 8.43
C ILE A 17 -6.53 3.67 9.64
N SER A 18 -6.53 2.47 10.21
CA SER A 18 -5.55 2.08 11.21
C SER A 18 -4.56 1.07 10.62
N ILE A 19 -3.28 1.42 10.61
CA ILE A 19 -2.19 0.51 10.28
C ILE A 19 -1.65 -0.10 11.58
N ILE A 20 -1.67 -1.43 11.68
CA ILE A 20 -1.18 -2.16 12.86
C ILE A 20 -0.12 -3.15 12.40
N MET A 21 0.96 -3.26 13.16
CA MET A 21 1.99 -4.26 12.90
C MET A 21 2.40 -5.01 14.17
N GLY A 22 2.85 -6.25 13.99
CA GLY A 22 3.16 -7.16 15.10
C GLY A 22 4.48 -6.86 15.79
N SER A 23 5.42 -6.22 15.09
CA SER A 23 6.72 -5.78 15.58
C SER A 23 7.15 -4.47 14.92
N ASP A 24 8.07 -3.75 15.56
CA ASP A 24 8.78 -2.59 14.99
C ASP A 24 9.54 -2.93 13.69
N SER A 25 10.12 -4.13 13.60
CA SER A 25 10.81 -4.61 12.39
C SER A 25 9.92 -4.65 11.15
N ASP A 26 8.60 -4.77 11.32
CA ASP A 26 7.64 -4.79 10.22
C ASP A 26 7.43 -3.39 9.60
N LEU A 27 7.87 -2.33 10.28
CA LEU A 27 7.70 -0.93 9.85
C LEU A 27 8.36 -0.66 8.50
N GLU A 28 9.51 -1.29 8.22
CA GLU A 28 10.22 -1.10 6.96
C GLU A 28 9.38 -1.50 5.73
N VAL A 29 8.50 -2.49 5.89
CA VAL A 29 7.54 -2.91 4.87
C VAL A 29 6.27 -2.06 4.96
N MET A 30 5.70 -1.92 6.15
CA MET A 30 4.40 -1.28 6.36
C MET A 30 4.38 0.23 6.10
N LYS A 31 5.55 0.90 6.10
CA LYS A 31 5.63 2.30 5.67
C LYS A 31 5.22 2.53 4.22
N GLU A 32 5.29 1.50 3.35
CA GLU A 32 4.77 1.61 1.98
C GLU A 32 3.25 1.78 1.94
N THR A 33 2.53 1.25 2.93
CA THR A 33 1.09 1.53 3.10
C THR A 33 0.90 3.00 3.44
N ALA A 34 1.62 3.53 4.43
CA ALA A 34 1.53 4.93 4.84
C ALA A 34 1.81 5.89 3.68
N LYS A 35 2.87 5.63 2.89
CA LYS A 35 3.20 6.45 1.71
C LYS A 35 2.05 6.57 0.72
N VAL A 36 1.32 5.49 0.47
CA VAL A 36 0.14 5.54 -0.41
C VAL A 36 -0.97 6.37 0.24
N LEU A 37 -1.24 6.18 1.53
CA LEU A 37 -2.28 6.97 2.21
C LEU A 37 -1.92 8.46 2.24
N GLU A 38 -0.64 8.81 2.38
CA GLU A 38 -0.13 10.18 2.25
C GLU A 38 -0.30 10.73 0.83
N GLU A 39 -0.05 9.93 -0.21
CA GLU A 39 -0.24 10.32 -1.62
C GLU A 39 -1.69 10.73 -1.92
N PHE A 40 -2.66 10.03 -1.32
CA PHE A 40 -4.09 10.34 -1.42
C PHE A 40 -4.60 11.28 -0.30
N ALA A 41 -3.69 11.77 0.56
CA ALA A 41 -3.99 12.62 1.71
C ALA A 41 -5.09 12.06 2.64
N ILE A 42 -5.11 10.74 2.84
CA ILE A 42 -6.07 10.05 3.70
C ILE A 42 -5.53 10.04 5.14
N PRO A 43 -6.28 10.56 6.13
CA PRO A 43 -5.87 10.50 7.53
C PRO A 43 -5.83 9.06 8.05
N PHE A 44 -4.65 8.65 8.53
CA PHE A 44 -4.46 7.35 9.17
C PHE A 44 -3.73 7.47 10.52
N GLU A 45 -3.81 6.39 11.29
CA GLU A 45 -2.98 6.14 12.47
C GLU A 45 -2.13 4.89 12.25
N MET A 46 -1.02 4.79 12.99
CA MET A 46 -0.12 3.65 12.91
C MET A 46 0.34 3.26 14.32
N THR A 47 0.33 1.96 14.63
CA THR A 47 0.78 1.47 15.93
C THR A 47 1.36 0.06 15.86
N ILE A 48 2.01 -0.36 16.96
CA ILE A 48 2.50 -1.70 17.17
C ILE A 48 1.60 -2.41 18.19
N SER A 49 1.09 -3.58 17.82
CA SER A 49 0.37 -4.49 18.72
C SER A 49 0.56 -5.92 18.25
N SER A 50 0.94 -6.81 19.16
CA SER A 50 1.29 -8.18 18.83
C SER A 50 0.18 -9.13 19.27
N ALA A 51 -0.36 -9.91 18.34
CA ALA A 51 -1.34 -10.95 18.68
C ALA A 51 -0.79 -11.99 19.66
N HIS A 52 0.52 -12.25 19.64
CA HIS A 52 1.15 -13.24 20.51
C HIS A 52 1.66 -12.65 21.82
N ARG A 53 2.23 -11.44 21.78
CA ARG A 53 2.91 -10.82 22.94
C ARG A 53 2.03 -9.83 23.70
N SER A 54 1.00 -9.27 23.06
CA SER A 54 0.03 -8.35 23.66
C SER A 54 -1.40 -8.60 23.15
N PRO A 55 -1.95 -9.81 23.33
CA PRO A 55 -3.25 -10.19 22.78
C PRO A 55 -4.41 -9.32 23.27
N VAL A 56 -4.45 -8.99 24.58
CA VAL A 56 -5.51 -8.15 25.17
C VAL A 56 -5.54 -6.77 24.51
N ARG A 57 -4.38 -6.11 24.37
CA ARG A 57 -4.25 -4.83 23.66
C ARG A 57 -4.76 -4.95 22.22
N THR A 58 -4.40 -6.03 21.52
CA THR A 58 -4.82 -6.25 20.13
C THR A 58 -6.34 -6.38 20.01
N ILE A 59 -6.97 -7.12 20.92
CA ILE A 59 -8.43 -7.32 20.97
C ILE A 59 -9.16 -6.02 21.29
N GLU A 60 -8.71 -5.28 22.32
CA GLU A 60 -9.29 -3.99 22.71
C GLU A 60 -9.16 -2.96 21.59
N TYR A 61 -8.01 -2.95 20.91
CA TYR A 61 -7.76 -2.05 19.79
C TYR A 61 -8.68 -2.34 18.59
N ALA A 62 -8.84 -3.62 18.23
CA ALA A 62 -9.71 -4.05 17.13
C ALA A 62 -11.20 -3.77 17.41
N SER A 63 -11.66 -4.12 18.62
CA SER A 63 -13.07 -3.99 19.01
C SER A 63 -13.51 -2.54 19.25
N SER A 64 -12.58 -1.64 19.59
CA SER A 64 -12.87 -0.21 19.74
C SER A 64 -12.72 0.59 18.44
N ALA A 65 -12.08 0.06 17.40
CA ALA A 65 -11.70 0.79 16.19
C ALA A 65 -12.87 1.54 15.53
N SER A 66 -14.01 0.88 15.33
CA SER A 66 -15.19 1.50 14.71
C SER A 66 -15.71 2.69 15.51
N LYS A 67 -15.69 2.62 16.85
CA LYS A 67 -16.10 3.73 17.74
C LYS A 67 -15.15 4.93 17.65
N ARG A 68 -13.92 4.72 17.19
CA ARG A 68 -12.91 5.77 16.98
C ARG A 68 -12.99 6.40 15.58
N GLY A 69 -13.94 5.98 14.75
CA GLY A 69 -14.10 6.46 13.37
C GLY A 69 -13.27 5.71 12.33
N ILE A 70 -12.57 4.64 12.73
CA ILE A 70 -11.83 3.79 11.79
C ILE A 70 -12.83 3.04 10.91
N GLU A 71 -12.60 3.05 9.61
CA GLU A 71 -13.38 2.34 8.60
C GLU A 71 -12.64 1.11 8.07
N ILE A 72 -11.30 1.10 8.09
CA ILE A 72 -10.47 -0.01 7.58
C ILE A 72 -9.27 -0.25 8.49
N ILE A 73 -8.94 -1.52 8.75
CA ILE A 73 -7.72 -1.90 9.45
C ILE A 73 -6.77 -2.62 8.49
N ILE A 74 -5.50 -2.20 8.47
CA ILE A 74 -4.44 -2.84 7.70
C ILE A 74 -3.44 -3.45 8.67
N ALA A 75 -3.24 -4.76 8.61
CA ALA A 75 -2.44 -5.52 9.56
C ALA A 75 -1.24 -6.20 8.88
N GLY A 76 -0.02 -5.86 9.31
CA GLY A 76 1.22 -6.47 8.87
C GLY A 76 1.79 -7.46 9.91
N ALA A 77 2.07 -8.69 9.50
CA ALA A 77 2.78 -9.66 10.34
C ALA A 77 3.56 -10.70 9.51
N GLY A 78 4.69 -11.16 10.06
CA GLY A 78 5.51 -12.23 9.49
C GLY A 78 5.33 -13.59 10.19
N ARG A 79 5.88 -14.64 9.58
CA ARG A 79 5.90 -16.03 10.10
C ARG A 79 4.51 -16.57 10.41
N ALA A 80 4.23 -17.01 11.63
CA ALA A 80 2.88 -17.38 12.09
C ALA A 80 2.02 -16.12 12.26
N ALA A 81 1.64 -15.51 11.14
CA ALA A 81 1.11 -14.14 11.02
C ALA A 81 -0.35 -13.99 11.48
N HIS A 82 -0.65 -14.30 12.74
CA HIS A 82 -2.03 -14.32 13.26
C HIS A 82 -2.70 -12.96 13.44
N LEU A 83 -1.94 -11.85 13.33
CA LEU A 83 -2.44 -10.52 13.68
C LEU A 83 -3.71 -10.13 12.93
N ALA A 84 -3.72 -10.27 11.59
CA ALA A 84 -4.87 -9.89 10.76
C ALA A 84 -6.11 -10.75 11.09
N GLY A 85 -5.95 -12.06 11.22
CA GLY A 85 -7.04 -12.97 11.57
C GLY A 85 -7.63 -12.71 12.96
N VAL A 86 -6.78 -12.44 13.95
CA VAL A 86 -7.22 -12.08 15.32
C VAL A 86 -7.99 -10.76 15.31
N ILE A 87 -7.51 -9.75 14.58
CA ILE A 87 -8.22 -8.46 14.46
C ILE A 87 -9.58 -8.68 13.79
N ALA A 88 -9.62 -9.41 12.66
CA ALA A 88 -10.85 -9.67 11.91
C ALA A 88 -11.90 -10.43 12.75
N ALA A 89 -11.47 -11.30 13.67
CA ALA A 89 -12.38 -11.98 14.59
C ALA A 89 -13.03 -11.07 15.64
N HIS A 90 -12.49 -9.86 15.87
CA HIS A 90 -12.91 -8.95 16.94
C HIS A 90 -13.43 -7.60 16.44
N THR A 91 -13.70 -7.48 15.14
CA THR A 91 -14.24 -6.26 14.54
C THR A 91 -15.17 -6.60 13.39
N THR A 92 -16.10 -5.70 13.08
CA THR A 92 -16.95 -5.80 11.89
C THR A 92 -16.37 -5.02 10.71
N LEU A 93 -15.27 -4.29 10.93
CA LEU A 93 -14.59 -3.53 9.90
C LEU A 93 -13.84 -4.46 8.92
N PRO A 94 -13.71 -4.07 7.64
CA PRO A 94 -12.79 -4.72 6.71
C PRO A 94 -11.36 -4.74 7.26
N VAL A 95 -10.73 -5.92 7.20
CA VAL A 95 -9.32 -6.12 7.58
C VAL A 95 -8.52 -6.54 6.36
N ILE A 96 -7.46 -5.79 6.07
CA ILE A 96 -6.50 -6.09 5.01
C ILE A 96 -5.24 -6.68 5.66
N GLY A 97 -4.82 -7.85 5.20
CA GLY A 97 -3.63 -8.54 5.70
C GLY A 97 -2.44 -8.35 4.76
N VAL A 98 -1.29 -7.95 5.32
CA VAL A 98 -0.01 -7.87 4.60
C VAL A 98 0.95 -8.91 5.18
N PRO A 99 1.18 -10.03 4.45
CA PRO A 99 2.21 -10.99 4.83
C PRO A 99 3.59 -10.34 4.73
N ILE A 100 4.32 -10.26 5.84
CA ILE A 100 5.67 -9.68 5.86
C ILE A 100 6.67 -10.72 5.37
N ASP A 101 7.56 -10.32 4.46
CA ASP A 101 8.65 -11.15 3.98
C ASP A 101 9.71 -11.39 5.07
N GLY A 102 10.36 -12.55 5.01
CA GLY A 102 11.45 -12.89 5.90
C GLY A 102 11.33 -14.28 6.50
N GLY A 103 12.22 -14.56 7.45
CA GLY A 103 12.37 -15.89 8.03
C GLY A 103 12.84 -16.93 7.00
N PRO A 104 12.85 -18.22 7.38
CA PRO A 104 13.37 -19.29 6.53
C PRO A 104 12.56 -19.56 5.26
N LEU A 105 11.28 -19.14 5.24
CA LEU A 105 10.33 -19.42 4.16
C LEU A 105 9.99 -18.19 3.32
N ASN A 106 10.75 -17.10 3.47
CA ASN A 106 10.59 -15.86 2.70
C ASN A 106 9.14 -15.35 2.66
N GLY A 107 8.42 -15.47 3.78
CA GLY A 107 7.02 -15.01 3.92
C GLY A 107 5.94 -15.97 3.40
N ILE A 108 6.26 -17.17 2.91
CA ILE A 108 5.23 -18.17 2.53
C ILE A 108 4.43 -18.63 3.75
N ASP A 109 5.10 -18.78 4.90
CA ASP A 109 4.45 -19.01 6.19
C ASP A 109 3.51 -17.87 6.58
N ALA A 110 3.95 -16.63 6.42
CA ALA A 110 3.12 -15.45 6.65
C ALA A 110 1.90 -15.42 5.74
N LEU A 111 2.08 -15.74 4.45
CA LEU A 111 1.01 -15.76 3.46
C LEU A 111 -0.06 -16.78 3.86
N TYR A 112 0.31 -18.03 4.09
CA TYR A 112 -0.65 -19.07 4.46
C TYR A 112 -1.31 -18.82 5.81
N SER A 113 -0.57 -18.26 6.77
CA SER A 113 -1.14 -17.87 8.08
C SER A 113 -2.16 -16.72 7.98
N THR A 114 -2.10 -15.92 6.91
CA THR A 114 -2.98 -14.76 6.70
C THR A 114 -4.16 -15.08 5.78
N VAL A 115 -3.94 -15.80 4.68
CA VAL A 115 -4.94 -16.02 3.62
C VAL A 115 -5.88 -17.20 3.88
N GLN A 116 -5.43 -18.24 4.58
CA GLN A 116 -6.19 -19.48 4.78
C GLN A 116 -7.19 -19.38 5.95
N MET A 117 -7.91 -18.26 6.03
CA MET A 117 -8.92 -18.06 7.07
C MET A 117 -10.08 -19.06 6.91
N PRO A 118 -10.59 -19.63 8.00
CA PRO A 118 -11.79 -20.47 7.95
C PRO A 118 -13.03 -19.65 7.57
N PRO A 119 -14.12 -20.30 7.10
CA PRO A 119 -15.37 -19.61 6.77
C PRO A 119 -15.90 -18.76 7.93
N GLY A 120 -16.33 -17.54 7.63
CA GLY A 120 -16.98 -16.61 8.58
C GLY A 120 -16.10 -15.47 9.09
N VAL A 121 -14.78 -15.55 8.98
CA VAL A 121 -13.85 -14.50 9.44
C VAL A 121 -12.88 -14.13 8.31
N PRO A 122 -13.28 -13.30 7.35
CA PRO A 122 -12.46 -13.01 6.17
C PRO A 122 -11.31 -12.04 6.47
N VAL A 123 -10.19 -12.20 5.75
CA VAL A 123 -9.10 -11.22 5.64
C VAL A 123 -8.82 -10.98 4.17
N ALA A 124 -8.74 -9.71 3.75
CA ALA A 124 -8.33 -9.35 2.39
C ALA A 124 -6.80 -9.37 2.30
N THR A 125 -6.22 -10.49 1.87
CA THR A 125 -4.77 -10.69 1.89
C THR A 125 -4.08 -10.18 0.62
N MET A 126 -3.04 -9.37 0.80
CA MET A 126 -2.21 -8.84 -0.28
C MET A 126 -0.99 -9.74 -0.58
N ALA A 127 -0.18 -9.35 -1.57
CA ALA A 127 1.09 -9.99 -1.85
C ALA A 127 2.06 -9.93 -0.64
N ILE A 128 3.11 -10.74 -0.68
CA ILE A 128 4.16 -10.73 0.36
C ILE A 128 5.02 -9.46 0.24
N GLY A 129 5.37 -8.88 1.40
CA GLY A 129 6.36 -7.80 1.53
C GLY A 129 5.90 -6.42 1.05
N SER A 130 6.87 -5.56 0.71
CA SER A 130 6.64 -4.13 0.39
C SER A 130 5.65 -3.88 -0.75
N GLY A 131 5.64 -4.74 -1.78
CA GLY A 131 4.64 -4.65 -2.85
C GLY A 131 3.22 -4.88 -2.35
N GLY A 132 3.04 -5.82 -1.43
CA GLY A 132 1.79 -6.07 -0.72
C GLY A 132 1.37 -4.92 0.18
N ALA A 133 2.31 -4.34 0.92
CA ALA A 133 2.06 -3.17 1.77
C ALA A 133 1.60 -1.95 0.96
N ARG A 134 2.23 -1.69 -0.20
CA ARG A 134 1.80 -0.64 -1.12
C ARG A 134 0.38 -0.91 -1.64
N ASN A 135 0.12 -2.14 -2.08
CA ASN A 135 -1.19 -2.53 -2.58
C ASN A 135 -2.28 -2.51 -1.50
N ALA A 136 -1.95 -2.76 -0.24
CA ALA A 136 -2.89 -2.63 0.87
C ALA A 136 -3.39 -1.18 1.01
N GLY A 137 -2.49 -0.19 0.86
CA GLY A 137 -2.87 1.22 0.83
C GLY A 137 -3.79 1.53 -0.36
N VAL A 138 -3.43 1.09 -1.56
CA VAL A 138 -4.24 1.32 -2.78
C VAL A 138 -5.62 0.66 -2.65
N PHE A 139 -5.67 -0.58 -2.15
CA PHE A 139 -6.92 -1.31 -1.96
C PHE A 139 -7.81 -0.64 -0.90
N ALA A 140 -7.22 -0.12 0.18
CA ALA A 140 -7.96 0.68 1.15
C ALA A 140 -8.56 1.96 0.54
N VAL A 141 -7.80 2.67 -0.32
CA VAL A 141 -8.33 3.82 -1.07
C VAL A 141 -9.48 3.40 -1.98
N GLN A 142 -9.39 2.25 -2.64
CA GLN A 142 -10.47 1.72 -3.48
C GLN A 142 -11.75 1.42 -2.67
N ILE A 143 -11.62 0.86 -1.47
CA ILE A 143 -12.77 0.64 -0.57
C ILE A 143 -13.39 1.99 -0.19
N LEU A 144 -12.58 2.96 0.25
CA LEU A 144 -13.07 4.28 0.64
C LEU A 144 -13.72 5.03 -0.54
N ALA A 145 -13.21 4.88 -1.76
CA ALA A 145 -13.76 5.52 -2.96
C ALA A 145 -15.18 5.05 -3.33
N LEU A 146 -15.66 3.93 -2.75
CA LEU A 146 -17.07 3.53 -2.87
C LEU A 146 -18.00 4.46 -2.10
N LYS A 147 -17.48 5.13 -1.06
CA LYS A 147 -18.20 6.05 -0.17
C LYS A 147 -17.86 7.53 -0.47
N TYR A 148 -16.61 7.82 -0.81
CA TYR A 148 -16.09 9.18 -1.03
C TYR A 148 -15.76 9.42 -2.51
N PRO A 149 -16.63 10.10 -3.28
CA PRO A 149 -16.48 10.26 -4.73
C PRO A 149 -15.19 10.97 -5.16
N SER A 150 -14.69 11.91 -4.38
CA SER A 150 -13.41 12.60 -4.63
C SER A 150 -12.24 11.61 -4.85
N LEU A 151 -12.17 10.55 -4.05
CA LEU A 151 -11.13 9.53 -4.17
C LEU A 151 -11.21 8.72 -5.47
N LYS A 152 -12.40 8.60 -6.06
CA LYS A 152 -12.56 7.89 -7.33
C LYS A 152 -11.80 8.58 -8.46
N ALA A 153 -11.93 9.90 -8.57
CA ALA A 153 -11.22 10.69 -9.57
C ALA A 153 -9.69 10.66 -9.36
N GLU A 154 -9.25 10.68 -8.10
CA GLU A 154 -7.82 10.53 -7.76
C GLU A 154 -7.28 9.15 -8.13
N LEU A 155 -8.06 8.07 -7.92
CA LEU A 155 -7.69 6.72 -8.34
C LEU A 155 -7.60 6.57 -9.86
N GLU A 156 -8.52 7.19 -10.60
CA GLU A 156 -8.45 7.23 -12.07
C GLU A 156 -7.18 7.93 -12.53
N THR A 157 -6.86 9.08 -11.92
CA THR A 157 -5.62 9.82 -12.19
C THR A 157 -4.38 8.99 -11.85
N TYR A 158 -4.38 8.31 -10.70
CA TYR A 158 -3.30 7.43 -10.28
C TYR A 158 -3.05 6.31 -11.31
N LYS A 159 -4.11 5.65 -11.79
CA LYS A 159 -4.00 4.60 -12.81
C LYS A 159 -3.47 5.14 -14.15
N SER A 160 -3.92 6.32 -14.58
CA SER A 160 -3.41 6.95 -15.80
C SER A 160 -1.91 7.26 -15.69
N LYS A 161 -1.45 7.80 -14.56
CA LYS A 161 -0.02 8.06 -14.31
C LYS A 161 0.83 6.79 -14.37
N LEU A 162 0.33 5.67 -13.83
CA LEU A 162 1.02 4.38 -13.93
C LEU A 162 1.18 3.93 -15.38
N ALA A 163 0.12 4.08 -16.19
CA ALA A 163 0.18 3.75 -17.62
C ALA A 163 1.19 4.66 -18.35
N GLU A 164 1.14 5.97 -18.13
CA GLU A 164 2.09 6.93 -18.70
C GLU A 164 3.54 6.65 -18.29
N GLU A 165 3.79 6.19 -17.06
CA GLU A 165 5.10 5.77 -16.61
C GLU A 165 5.61 4.54 -17.39
N VAL A 166 4.73 3.57 -17.65
CA VAL A 166 5.06 2.38 -18.45
C VAL A 166 5.37 2.79 -19.90
N GLU A 167 4.53 3.60 -20.53
CA GLU A 167 4.76 4.07 -21.91
C GLU A 167 6.11 4.82 -22.04
N ARG A 168 6.42 5.71 -21.09
CA ARG A 168 7.74 6.40 -21.06
C ARG A 168 8.90 5.43 -20.91
N LYS A 169 8.76 4.40 -20.05
CA LYS A 169 9.79 3.38 -19.86
C LYS A 169 9.96 2.50 -21.10
N ALA A 170 8.87 2.16 -21.78
CA ALA A 170 8.85 1.38 -23.01
C ALA A 170 9.56 2.15 -24.13
N ALA A 171 9.16 3.39 -24.41
CA ALA A 171 9.80 4.24 -25.41
C ALA A 171 11.30 4.39 -25.17
N ARG A 172 11.72 4.61 -23.91
CA ARG A 172 13.14 4.69 -23.54
C ARG A 172 13.89 3.38 -23.77
N LEU A 173 13.27 2.23 -23.48
CA LEU A 173 13.88 0.92 -23.73
C LEU A 173 14.03 0.65 -25.22
N GLU A 174 13.03 1.01 -26.03
CA GLU A 174 13.05 0.89 -27.49
C GLU A 174 14.12 1.76 -28.13
N GLU A 175 14.30 3.00 -27.64
CA GLU A 175 15.33 3.92 -28.11
C GLU A 175 16.75 3.47 -27.74
N LEU A 176 16.98 3.08 -26.48
CA LEU A 176 18.32 2.72 -25.98
C LEU A 176 18.74 1.29 -26.35
N GLY A 177 17.78 0.39 -26.49
CA GLY A 177 17.99 -1.05 -26.52
C GLY A 177 18.40 -1.63 -25.15
N TYR A 178 18.17 -2.93 -24.97
CA TYR A 178 18.36 -3.62 -23.67
C TYR A 178 19.78 -3.53 -23.08
N LYS A 179 20.81 -3.32 -23.92
CA LYS A 179 22.22 -3.24 -23.46
C LYS A 179 22.55 -1.91 -22.77
N LYS A 180 21.85 -0.83 -23.11
CA LYS A 180 22.08 0.51 -22.56
C LYS A 180 21.02 0.92 -21.54
N TYR A 181 19.86 0.25 -21.54
CA TYR A 181 18.81 0.51 -20.58
C TYR A 181 19.21 0.07 -19.16
N SER A 182 19.12 0.98 -18.20
CA SER A 182 19.32 0.70 -16.78
C SER A 182 18.01 0.92 -16.02
N SER A 183 17.56 -0.10 -15.28
CA SER A 183 16.40 0.00 -14.40
C SER A 183 16.63 0.92 -13.18
N LYS A 184 17.88 1.36 -12.97
CA LYS A 184 18.27 2.26 -11.87
C LYS A 184 18.21 3.74 -12.25
N ASP A 185 18.16 4.07 -13.54
CA ASP A 185 18.07 5.46 -14.00
C ASP A 185 16.61 5.92 -14.02
N LYS A 186 16.00 5.92 -12.84
CA LYS A 186 14.66 6.50 -12.65
C LYS A 186 14.82 8.01 -12.84
N GLU A 187 14.03 8.61 -13.74
CA GLU A 187 13.83 10.08 -13.84
C GLU A 187 14.89 10.92 -14.58
N GLN A 188 15.33 10.53 -15.77
CA GLN A 188 15.78 11.56 -16.73
C GLN A 188 14.67 11.86 -17.74
N PRO A 189 14.26 13.13 -17.91
CA PRO A 189 13.37 13.53 -19.00
C PRO A 189 13.98 13.08 -20.33
N ILE A 190 13.16 12.49 -21.21
CA ILE A 190 13.60 11.98 -22.53
C ILE A 190 14.36 13.06 -23.32
N GLU A 191 13.94 14.33 -23.19
CA GLU A 191 14.59 15.50 -23.80
C GLU A 191 16.07 15.64 -23.40
N ARG A 192 16.43 15.40 -22.13
CA ARG A 192 17.83 15.50 -21.67
C ARG A 192 18.71 14.36 -22.19
N LEU A 193 18.11 13.22 -22.53
CA LEU A 193 18.83 12.06 -23.03
C LEU A 193 19.16 12.22 -24.52
N ALA A 194 18.23 12.77 -25.30
CA ALA A 194 18.48 13.15 -26.70
C ALA A 194 19.64 14.17 -26.80
N ASP A 195 19.65 15.17 -25.93
CA ASP A 195 20.74 16.15 -25.84
C ASP A 195 22.08 15.51 -25.43
N ALA A 196 22.06 14.58 -24.46
CA ALA A 196 23.26 13.85 -24.04
C ALA A 196 23.82 12.96 -25.16
N ILE A 197 22.97 12.23 -25.88
CA ILE A 197 23.36 11.38 -27.02
C ILE A 197 23.92 12.23 -28.16
N LEU A 198 23.29 13.37 -28.48
CA LEU A 198 23.78 14.32 -29.47
C LEU A 198 25.13 14.93 -29.06
N SER A 199 25.32 15.21 -27.76
CA SER A 199 26.59 15.73 -27.24
C SER A 199 27.73 14.71 -27.33
N GLU A 200 27.49 13.44 -27.01
CA GLU A 200 28.48 12.36 -27.16
C GLU A 200 28.82 12.09 -28.62
N ALA A 201 27.83 12.14 -29.52
CA ALA A 201 28.04 11.96 -30.95
C ALA A 201 28.92 13.09 -31.53
N ARG A 202 28.75 14.33 -31.06
CA ARG A 202 29.59 15.48 -31.43
C ARG A 202 31.01 15.36 -30.88
N ALA A 203 31.16 14.89 -29.64
CA ALA A 203 32.48 14.70 -29.01
C ALA A 203 33.32 13.61 -29.67
N LYS A 204 32.69 12.60 -30.30
CA LYS A 204 33.39 11.54 -31.07
C LYS A 204 33.70 11.93 -32.52
N ALA A 205 33.16 13.04 -33.00
CA ALA A 205 33.38 13.54 -34.36
C ALA A 205 34.49 14.62 -34.44
N GLN A 206 35.14 14.93 -33.32
CA GLN A 206 36.37 15.73 -33.22
C GLN A 206 37.55 14.82 -32.88
#